data_AF-W4E7M2-F1
#
_entry.id   AF-W4E7M2-F1
#
_cell.length_a   1.000
_cell.length_b   1.000
_cell.length_c   1.000
_cell.angle_alpha   90.00
_cell.angle_beta   90.00
_cell.angle_gamma   90.00
#
_symmetry.space_group_name_H-M   'P 1'
#
loop_
_entity.id
_entity.type
_entity.pdbx_description
1 polymer ?
#
loop_
_entity_poly.entity_id
_entity_poly.type
_entity_poly.pdbx_seq_one_letter_code
_entity_poly.pdbx_strand_id
1 'polypeptide(L)'
;MIDDVVRKKVVQILNDMLNGKTNIIVGCHELDTLWIQGHDFIGIDFGDHYTNLSHIPLPAQYKLWNKDALRERLNELEAYKANVLYTAKLLLEELNEIDDNYD
;
A
#
# COMPACT_ATOMS: atom_id res chain seq x y z
N MET A 1 10.68 -15.83 13.95
CA MET A 1 9.34 -16.42 14.19
C MET A 1 8.21 -15.40 14.04
N ILE A 2 8.16 -14.30 14.81
CA ILE A 2 7.12 -13.26 14.60
C ILE A 2 7.39 -12.48 13.31
N ASP A 3 8.64 -12.06 13.08
CA ASP A 3 8.98 -11.28 11.89
C ASP A 3 8.82 -12.05 10.58
N ASP A 4 9.01 -13.37 10.56
CA ASP A 4 8.77 -14.20 9.35
C ASP A 4 7.30 -14.20 8.93
N VAL A 5 6.38 -14.21 9.91
CA VAL A 5 4.94 -14.14 9.66
C VAL A 5 4.56 -12.76 9.15
N VAL A 6 5.12 -11.71 9.75
CA VAL A 6 4.84 -10.33 9.35
C VAL A 6 5.43 -10.03 7.97
N ARG A 7 6.66 -10.48 7.68
CA ARG A 7 7.30 -10.37 6.36
C ARG A 7 6.43 -11.01 5.28
N LYS A 8 5.94 -12.24 5.50
CA LYS A 8 5.00 -12.89 4.56
C LYS A 8 3.72 -12.08 4.36
N LYS A 9 3.20 -11.47 5.43
CA LYS A 9 2.03 -10.58 5.33
C LYS A 9 2.34 -9.32 4.51
N VAL A 10 3.48 -8.67 4.73
CA VAL A 10 3.92 -7.51 3.96
C VAL A 10 4.03 -7.87 2.48
N VAL A 11 4.71 -8.98 2.14
CA VAL A 11 4.81 -9.49 0.76
C VAL A 11 3.43 -9.74 0.16
N GLN A 12 2.49 -10.30 0.92
CA GLN A 12 1.12 -10.52 0.47
C GLN A 12 0.41 -9.20 0.14
N ILE A 13 0.50 -8.20 1.03
CA ILE A 13 -0.12 -6.87 0.83
C ILE A 13 0.44 -6.20 -0.43
N LEU A 14 1.77 -6.20 -0.58
CA LEU A 14 2.44 -5.61 -1.75
C LEU A 14 1.99 -6.28 -3.06
N ASN A 15 1.95 -7.61 -3.08
CA ASN A 15 1.46 -8.35 -4.25
C ASN A 15 -0.01 -8.07 -4.54
N ASP A 16 -0.86 -7.97 -3.52
CA ASP A 16 -2.28 -7.67 -3.72
C ASP A 16 -2.51 -6.25 -4.24
N MET A 17 -1.69 -5.27 -3.81
CA MET A 17 -1.70 -3.92 -4.38
C MET A 17 -1.27 -3.92 -5.86
N LEU A 18 -0.14 -4.57 -6.17
CA LEU A 18 0.40 -4.63 -7.53
C LEU A 18 -0.53 -5.34 -8.52
N ASN A 19 -1.24 -6.37 -8.05
CA ASN A 19 -2.22 -7.12 -8.86
C ASN A 19 -3.63 -6.52 -8.83
N GLY A 20 -3.83 -5.40 -8.11
CA GLY A 20 -5.13 -4.73 -8.01
C GLY A 20 -6.21 -5.52 -7.24
N LYS A 21 -5.82 -6.52 -6.44
CA LYS A 21 -6.72 -7.27 -5.55
C LYS A 21 -7.12 -6.43 -4.32
N THR A 22 -6.23 -5.55 -3.89
CA THR A 22 -6.45 -4.63 -2.77
C THR A 22 -6.40 -3.18 -3.27
N ASN A 23 -7.29 -2.34 -2.74
CA ASN A 23 -7.25 -0.90 -3.01
C ASN A 23 -5.95 -0.31 -2.42
N ILE A 24 -5.24 0.50 -3.21
CA ILE A 24 -3.92 1.01 -2.81
C ILE A 24 -3.96 1.83 -1.51
N ILE A 25 -5.06 2.52 -1.20
CA ILE A 25 -5.24 3.30 0.02
C ILE A 25 -5.24 2.36 1.24
N VAL A 26 -5.95 1.24 1.12
CA VAL A 26 -6.00 0.20 2.15
C VAL A 26 -4.63 -0.44 2.33
N GLY A 27 -3.96 -0.77 1.22
CA GLY A 27 -2.61 -1.34 1.25
C GLY A 27 -1.60 -0.41 1.94
N CYS A 28 -1.58 0.89 1.59
CA CYS A 28 -0.71 1.87 2.27
C CYS A 28 -1.02 1.96 3.77
N HIS A 29 -2.29 1.99 4.15
CA HIS A 29 -2.69 2.03 5.56
C HIS A 29 -2.23 0.79 6.34
N GLU A 30 -2.35 -0.40 5.77
CA GLU A 30 -1.92 -1.64 6.41
C GLU A 30 -0.39 -1.70 6.57
N LEU A 31 0.36 -1.25 5.57
CA LEU A 31 1.82 -1.19 5.63
C LEU A 31 2.31 -0.16 6.66
N ASP A 32 1.72 1.03 6.67
CA ASP A 32 2.00 2.07 7.67
C ASP A 32 1.69 1.58 9.09
N THR A 33 0.56 0.90 9.29
CA THR A 33 0.21 0.31 10.58
C THR A 33 1.26 -0.70 11.07
N LEU A 34 1.77 -1.55 10.18
CA LEU A 34 2.82 -2.50 10.51
C LEU A 34 4.14 -1.80 10.84
N TRP A 35 4.49 -0.74 10.10
CA TRP A 35 5.67 0.06 10.40
C TRP A 35 5.58 0.72 11.78
N ILE A 36 4.44 1.34 12.12
CA ILE A 36 4.18 1.93 13.44
C ILE A 36 4.25 0.89 14.58
N GLN A 37 4.00 -0.39 14.28
CA GLN A 37 4.14 -1.50 15.23
C GLN A 37 5.60 -1.92 15.48
N GLY A 38 6.58 -1.27 14.85
CA GLY A 38 8.01 -1.52 15.01
C GLY A 38 8.60 -2.52 13.99
N HIS A 39 7.91 -2.75 12.88
CA HIS A 39 8.42 -3.59 11.79
C HIS A 39 9.27 -2.75 10.82
N ASP A 40 10.41 -2.28 11.33
CA ASP A 40 11.30 -1.31 10.67
C ASP A 40 11.91 -1.81 9.34
N PHE A 41 11.81 -3.12 9.04
CA PHE A 41 12.20 -3.68 7.75
C PHE A 41 11.31 -3.19 6.60
N ILE A 42 10.16 -2.59 6.91
CA ILE A 42 9.36 -1.80 5.96
C ILE A 42 10.08 -0.46 5.81
N GLY A 43 11.18 -0.46 5.04
CA GLY A 43 12.09 0.68 4.90
C GLY A 43 11.55 1.88 4.12
N ILE A 44 10.26 1.85 3.77
CA ILE A 44 9.59 2.90 3.00
C ILE A 44 8.39 3.45 3.78
N ASP A 45 8.31 4.78 3.82
CA ASP A 45 7.19 5.53 4.41
C ASP A 45 5.91 5.43 3.54
N PHE A 46 5.10 4.41 3.81
CA PHE A 46 3.75 4.30 3.26
C PHE A 46 2.74 5.23 3.96
N GLY A 47 3.10 5.82 5.11
CA GLY A 47 2.27 6.78 5.85
C GLY A 47 2.08 8.08 5.09
N ASP A 48 3.12 8.57 4.42
CA ASP A 48 3.03 9.74 3.53
C ASP A 48 2.10 9.46 2.32
N HIS A 49 2.25 8.30 1.69
CA HIS A 49 1.36 7.89 0.60
C HIS A 49 -0.09 7.75 1.09
N TYR A 50 -0.31 7.16 2.27
CA TYR A 50 -1.64 7.03 2.86
C TYR A 50 -2.24 8.41 3.15
N THR A 51 -1.50 9.31 3.78
CA THR A 51 -1.95 10.68 4.10
C THR A 51 -2.42 11.40 2.85
N ASN A 52 -1.63 11.34 1.77
CA ASN A 52 -1.94 11.95 0.48
C ASN A 52 -3.18 11.38 -0.23
N LEU A 53 -3.63 10.18 0.15
CA LEU A 53 -4.77 9.49 -0.46
C LEU A 53 -5.97 9.32 0.50
N SER A 54 -5.78 9.61 1.79
CA SER A 54 -6.77 9.33 2.85
C SER A 54 -8.10 10.07 2.67
N HIS A 55 -8.12 11.17 1.91
CA HIS A 55 -9.33 11.93 1.58
C HIS A 55 -10.13 11.33 0.43
N ILE A 56 -9.58 10.37 -0.30
CA ILE A 56 -10.24 9.71 -1.43
C ILE A 56 -11.13 8.59 -0.86
N PRO A 57 -12.43 8.57 -1.21
CA PRO A 57 -13.34 7.57 -0.66
C PRO A 57 -12.95 6.15 -1.08
N LEU A 58 -13.28 5.18 -0.23
CA LEU A 58 -13.17 3.76 -0.58
C LEU A 58 -14.36 3.32 -1.46
N PRO A 59 -14.22 2.23 -2.25
CA PRO A 59 -15.29 1.74 -3.12
C PRO A 59 -16.66 1.56 -2.45
N ALA A 60 -16.68 1.08 -1.21
CA ALA A 60 -17.90 0.90 -0.43
C ALA A 60 -18.65 2.23 -0.13
N GLN A 61 -17.92 3.35 -0.17
CA GLN A 61 -18.43 4.69 0.12
C GLN A 61 -18.86 5.45 -1.14
N TYR A 62 -18.55 4.97 -2.35
CA TYR A 62 -18.84 5.70 -3.59
C TYR A 62 -20.30 6.13 -3.73
N LYS A 63 -21.24 5.30 -3.27
CA LYS A 63 -22.68 5.61 -3.28
C LYS A 63 -23.09 6.80 -2.41
N LEU A 64 -22.24 7.21 -1.47
CA LEU A 64 -22.47 8.32 -0.54
C LEU A 64 -21.98 9.65 -1.11
N TRP A 65 -21.23 9.63 -2.21
CA TRP A 65 -20.60 10.81 -2.78
C TRP A 65 -21.39 11.36 -3.97
N ASN A 66 -21.32 12.67 -4.14
CA ASN A 66 -21.73 13.31 -5.38
C ASN A 66 -20.87 12.78 -6.55
N LYS A 67 -21.49 12.50 -7.70
CA LYS A 67 -20.83 11.87 -8.85
C LYS A 67 -19.65 12.68 -9.40
N ASP A 68 -19.78 14.00 -9.49
CA ASP A 68 -18.73 14.86 -10.04
C ASP A 68 -17.55 14.96 -9.08
N ALA A 69 -17.83 15.17 -7.79
CA ALA A 69 -16.80 15.15 -6.74
C ALA A 69 -16.07 13.80 -6.66
N LEU A 70 -16.80 12.68 -6.75
CA LEU A 70 -16.21 11.35 -6.77
C LEU A 70 -15.29 11.17 -7.98
N ARG A 71 -15.73 11.62 -9.17
CA ARG A 71 -14.92 11.54 -10.38
C ARG A 71 -13.61 12.32 -10.25
N GLU A 72 -13.65 13.52 -9.67
CA GLU A 72 -12.43 14.30 -9.40
C GLU A 72 -11.47 13.53 -8.49
N ARG A 73 -11.95 12.97 -7.38
CA ARG A 73 -11.12 12.18 -6.46
C ARG A 73 -10.56 10.91 -7.07
N LEU A 74 -11.31 10.24 -7.95
CA LEU A 74 -10.81 9.06 -8.65
C LEU A 74 -9.74 9.41 -9.71
N ASN A 75 -9.83 10.59 -10.33
CA ASN A 75 -8.77 11.07 -11.22
C ASN A 75 -7.49 11.39 -10.44
N GLU A 76 -7.60 12.00 -9.27
CA GLU A 76 -6.46 12.21 -8.35
C GLU A 76 -5.83 10.87 -7.96
N LEU A 77 -6.65 9.87 -7.60
CA LEU A 77 -6.19 8.53 -7.28
C LEU A 77 -5.39 7.92 -8.42
N GLU A 78 -5.92 7.96 -9.64
CA GLU A 78 -5.28 7.35 -10.80
C GLU A 78 -3.95 8.05 -11.15
N ALA A 79 -3.89 9.37 -11.01
CA ALA A 79 -2.66 10.14 -11.22
C ALA A 79 -1.56 9.77 -10.20
N TYR A 80 -1.94 9.49 -8.95
CA TYR A 80 -0.98 9.19 -7.88
C TYR A 80 -0.61 7.70 -7.79
N LYS A 81 -1.47 6.81 -8.31
CA LYS A 81 -1.33 5.36 -8.24
C LYS A 81 0.02 4.83 -8.73
N ALA A 82 0.55 5.38 -9.83
CA ALA A 82 1.82 4.94 -10.38
C ALA A 82 2.98 5.10 -9.39
N ASN A 83 2.98 6.17 -8.60
CA ASN A 83 4.00 6.43 -7.59
C ASN A 83 3.91 5.38 -6.46
N VAL A 84 2.73 5.16 -5.90
CA VAL A 84 2.52 4.15 -4.84
C VAL A 84 2.90 2.75 -5.31
N LEU A 85 2.52 2.36 -6.53
CA LEU A 85 2.85 1.03 -7.05
C LEU A 85 4.34 0.88 -7.34
N TYR A 86 5.02 1.94 -7.74
CA TYR A 86 6.47 1.94 -7.88
C TYR A 86 7.16 1.69 -6.53
N THR A 87 6.75 2.42 -5.50
CA THR A 87 7.24 2.23 -4.13
C THR A 87 6.98 0.83 -3.59
N ALA A 88 5.77 0.29 -3.83
CA ALA A 88 5.43 -1.09 -3.47
C ALA A 88 6.32 -2.13 -4.18
N LYS A 89 6.67 -1.87 -5.44
CA LYS A 89 7.57 -2.74 -6.19
C LYS A 89 8.99 -2.71 -5.63
N LEU A 90 9.52 -1.54 -5.29
CA LEU A 90 10.86 -1.40 -4.69
C LEU A 90 10.98 -2.21 -3.39
N LEU A 91 10.03 -2.04 -2.47
CA LEU A 91 10.06 -2.81 -1.22
C LEU A 91 9.95 -4.32 -1.47
N LEU A 92 9.12 -4.74 -2.43
CA LEU A 92 8.99 -6.16 -2.75
C LEU A 92 10.31 -6.75 -3.29
N GLU A 93 11.01 -6.01 -4.13
CA GLU A 93 12.34 -6.40 -4.64
C GLU A 93 13.36 -6.50 -3.49
N GLU A 94 13.43 -5.50 -2.62
CA GLU A 94 14.31 -5.51 -1.44
C GLU A 94 14.03 -6.71 -0.51
N LEU A 95 12.76 -7.04 -0.28
CA LEU A 95 12.40 -8.18 0.56
C LEU A 95 12.81 -9.52 -0.05
N ASN A 96 12.68 -9.67 -1.38
CA ASN A 96 13.07 -10.91 -2.07
C ASN A 96 14.60 -11.06 -2.17
N GLU A 97 15.34 -9.96 -2.39
CA GLU A 97 16.82 -9.99 -2.38
C GLU A 97 17.37 -10.39 -1.02
N ILE A 98 16.70 -10.01 0.06
CA ILE A 98 17.06 -10.47 1.40
C ILE A 98 16.85 -11.99 1.51
N ASP A 99 15.72 -12.53 1.06
CA ASP A 99 15.43 -13.95 1.18
C ASP A 99 16.41 -14.83 0.37
N ASP A 100 16.85 -14.38 -0.81
CA ASP A 100 17.84 -15.10 -1.65
C ASP A 100 19.27 -15.13 -1.06
N ASN A 101 19.60 -14.25 -0.11
CA ASN A 101 20.93 -14.18 0.50
C ASN A 101 21.08 -15.03 1.78
N TYR A 102 20.01 -15.68 2.24
CA TYR A 102 20.02 -16.55 3.43
C TYR A 102 19.79 -18.05 3.10
N ASP A 103 19.69 -18.41 1.82
CA ASP A 103 19.64 -19.81 1.33
C ASP A 103 21.03 -20.39 1.00
#